data_AF-A0A445CUH9-F1
#
_entry.id   AF-A0A445CUH9-F1
#
_cell.length_a   1.000
_cell.length_b   1.000
_cell.length_c   1.000
_cell.angle_alpha   90.00
_cell.angle_beta   90.00
_cell.angle_gamma   90.00
#
_symmetry.space_group_name_H-M   'P 1'
#
loop_
_entity.id
_entity.type
_entity.pdbx_description
1 polymer ?
#
loop_
_entity_poly.entity_id
_entity_poly.type
_entity_poly.pdbx_seq_one_letter_code
_entity_poly.pdbx_strand_id
1 'polypeptide(L)'
;MMSDIREGVDTTHEWLIPAYKKLLEKYWETDEKWKNIRKKARENRASLLGGSVHCGGSIPLSSTIERMKKQLDRTPTHEEVFKETHTLKSDKSKWVDKRSQDTHEKFIKGQEVRKVRTGN
;
A
#
# COMPACT_ATOMS: atom_id res chain seq x y z
N MET A 1 -7.75 -11.47 -29.77
CA MET A 1 -6.53 -10.66 -29.85
C MET A 1 -6.86 -9.36 -29.11
N MET A 2 -6.25 -9.09 -27.95
CA MET A 2 -6.48 -7.80 -27.26
C MET A 2 -5.83 -6.72 -28.15
N SER A 3 -6.65 -5.86 -28.76
CA SER A 3 -6.16 -4.65 -29.42
C SER A 3 -5.39 -3.81 -28.41
N ASP A 4 -4.24 -3.27 -28.81
CA ASP A 4 -3.42 -2.44 -27.95
C ASP A 4 -4.24 -1.27 -27.41
N ILE A 5 -4.36 -1.16 -26.08
CA ILE A 5 -5.13 -0.14 -25.34
C ILE A 5 -4.56 1.28 -25.55
N ARG A 6 -3.57 1.44 -26.43
CA ARG A 6 -2.84 2.69 -26.69
C ARG A 6 -3.29 3.44 -27.94
N GLU A 7 -4.35 2.99 -28.62
CA GLU A 7 -4.93 3.79 -29.71
C GLU A 7 -5.50 5.11 -29.14
N GLY A 8 -4.97 6.24 -29.60
CA GLY A 8 -5.37 7.59 -29.16
C GLY A 8 -4.54 8.21 -28.04
N VAL A 9 -3.47 7.55 -27.57
CA VAL A 9 -2.51 8.18 -26.64
C VAL A 9 -1.68 9.21 -27.43
N ASP A 10 -1.72 10.47 -27.00
CA ASP A 10 -0.81 11.50 -27.51
C ASP A 10 0.65 11.04 -27.34
N THR A 11 1.29 10.72 -28.45
CA THR A 11 2.71 10.35 -28.51
C THR A 11 3.58 11.52 -28.96
N THR A 12 2.98 12.57 -29.54
CA THR A 12 3.70 13.74 -30.02
C THR A 12 4.16 14.61 -28.86
N HIS A 13 3.45 14.55 -27.72
CA HIS A 13 3.67 15.37 -26.52
C HIS A 13 3.65 16.86 -26.90
N GLU A 14 2.72 17.27 -27.76
CA GLU A 14 2.61 18.65 -28.29
C GLU A 14 2.43 19.70 -27.19
N TRP A 15 1.87 19.30 -26.05
CA TRP A 15 1.73 20.14 -24.85
C TRP A 15 3.06 20.43 -24.14
N LEU A 16 4.13 19.69 -24.43
CA LEU A 16 5.42 19.83 -23.78
C LEU A 16 6.41 20.55 -24.72
N ILE A 17 6.86 21.73 -24.30
CA ILE A 17 7.83 22.52 -25.07
C ILE A 17 9.08 21.65 -25.36
N PRO A 18 9.55 21.56 -26.61
CA PRO A 18 10.63 20.64 -27.00
C PRO A 18 11.93 20.77 -26.18
N ALA A 19 12.26 21.98 -25.73
CA ALA A 19 13.43 22.22 -24.88
C ALA A 19 13.31 21.54 -23.50
N TYR A 20 12.13 21.61 -22.87
CA TYR A 20 11.89 20.93 -21.59
C TYR A 20 11.79 19.42 -21.78
N LYS A 21 11.22 18.94 -22.89
CA LYS A 21 11.21 17.51 -23.22
C LYS A 21 12.62 16.93 -23.24
N LYS A 22 13.55 17.54 -23.98
CA LYS A 22 14.95 17.11 -24.04
C LYS A 22 15.64 17.13 -22.66
N LEU A 23 15.35 18.14 -21.85
CA LEU A 23 15.90 18.25 -20.50
C LEU A 23 15.40 17.11 -19.59
N LEU A 24 14.09 16.83 -19.63
CA LEU A 24 13.47 15.77 -18.84
C LEU A 24 13.92 14.37 -19.29
N GLU A 25 14.01 14.13 -20.60
CA GLU A 25 14.54 12.88 -21.16
C GLU A 25 15.96 12.62 -20.67
N LYS A 26 16.84 13.63 -20.77
CA LYS A 26 18.20 13.55 -20.24
C LYS A 26 18.19 13.26 -18.73
N TYR A 27 17.35 13.95 -17.96
CA TYR A 27 17.24 13.72 -16.52
C TYR A 27 16.80 12.28 -16.20
N TRP A 28 15.77 11.78 -16.87
CA TRP A 28 15.24 10.43 -16.65
C TRP A 28 16.20 9.31 -17.07
N GLU A 29 17.10 9.57 -18.01
CA GLU A 29 18.12 8.61 -18.44
C GLU A 29 19.38 8.62 -17.59
N THR A 30 19.77 9.79 -17.06
CA THR A 30 21.07 9.99 -16.41
C THR A 30 20.99 10.00 -14.88
N ASP A 31 19.86 10.42 -14.30
CA ASP A 31 19.71 10.52 -12.86
C ASP A 31 19.55 9.13 -12.20
N GLU A 32 20.54 8.74 -11.41
CA GLU A 32 20.55 7.42 -10.76
C GLU A 32 19.43 7.26 -9.72
N LYS A 33 19.02 8.34 -9.04
CA LYS A 33 17.89 8.28 -8.11
C LYS A 33 16.60 7.93 -8.86
N TRP A 34 16.37 8.55 -10.01
CA TRP A 34 15.22 8.27 -10.85
C TRP A 34 15.26 6.86 -11.44
N LYS A 35 16.41 6.39 -11.93
CA LYS A 35 16.57 5.02 -12.44
C LYS A 35 16.25 3.98 -11.37
N ASN A 36 16.71 4.21 -10.14
CA ASN A 36 16.40 3.36 -9.00
C ASN A 36 14.90 3.34 -8.67
N ILE A 37 14.24 4.50 -8.67
CA ILE A 37 12.77 4.59 -8.49
C ILE A 37 12.04 3.82 -9.60
N ARG A 38 12.43 4.02 -10.87
CA ARG A 38 11.83 3.34 -12.02
C ARG A 38 12.00 1.82 -11.92
N LYS A 39 13.20 1.34 -11.57
CA LYS A 39 13.50 -0.09 -11.40
C LYS A 39 12.61 -0.69 -10.31
N LYS A 40 12.58 -0.07 -9.13
CA LYS A 40 11.74 -0.51 -8.00
C LYS A 40 10.25 -0.52 -8.36
N ALA A 41 9.77 0.50 -9.07
CA ALA A 41 8.38 0.55 -9.52
C ALA A 41 8.05 -0.57 -10.52
N ARG A 42 8.98 -0.92 -11.42
CA ARG A 42 8.82 -2.04 -12.35
C ARG A 42 8.77 -3.37 -11.60
N GLU A 43 9.69 -3.59 -10.65
CA GLU A 43 9.73 -4.79 -9.81
C GLU A 43 8.45 -4.92 -8.97
N ASN A 44 7.98 -3.82 -8.37
CA ASN A 44 6.72 -3.81 -7.62
C ASN A 44 5.51 -4.18 -8.49
N ARG A 45 5.43 -3.66 -9.73
CA ARG A 45 4.34 -4.02 -10.67
C ARG A 45 4.44 -5.46 -11.19
N ALA A 46 5.66 -5.98 -11.34
CA ALA A 46 5.89 -7.37 -11.73
C ALA A 46 5.69 -8.36 -10.58
N SER A 47 5.60 -7.86 -9.34
CA SER A 47 5.42 -8.71 -8.16
C SER A 47 4.03 -9.35 -8.15
N LEU A 48 4.00 -10.67 -8.07
CA LEU A 48 2.76 -11.45 -7.87
C LEU A 48 2.15 -11.25 -6.47
N LEU A 49 2.91 -10.65 -5.54
CA LEU A 49 2.43 -10.38 -4.18
C LEU A 49 1.39 -9.25 -4.14
N GLY A 50 1.28 -8.44 -5.21
CA GLY A 50 0.33 -7.33 -5.28
C GLY A 50 0.62 -6.19 -4.31
N GLY A 51 -0.33 -5.24 -4.23
CA GLY A 51 -0.34 -4.20 -3.21
C GLY A 51 -0.85 -4.72 -1.86
N SER A 52 -0.69 -3.94 -0.79
CA SER A 52 -1.37 -4.21 0.49
C SER A 52 -2.87 -4.17 0.25
N VAL A 53 -3.57 -5.28 0.50
CA VAL A 53 -5.02 -5.34 0.27
C VAL A 53 -5.70 -4.84 1.53
N HIS A 54 -6.65 -3.93 1.37
CA HIS A 54 -7.44 -3.37 2.48
C HIS A 54 -8.90 -3.77 2.29
N CYS A 55 -9.53 -4.36 3.31
CA CYS A 55 -10.91 -4.83 3.26
C CYS A 55 -11.96 -3.74 3.52
N GLY A 56 -11.54 -2.53 3.90
CA GLY A 56 -12.48 -1.43 4.20
C GLY A 56 -13.11 -0.75 2.97
N GLY A 57 -12.68 -1.12 1.75
CA GLY A 57 -13.11 -0.41 0.53
C GLY A 57 -12.77 1.08 0.58
N SER A 58 -13.65 1.92 0.03
CA SER A 58 -13.51 3.38 0.01
C SER A 58 -13.95 4.07 1.32
N ILE A 59 -13.96 3.34 2.45
CA ILE A 59 -14.28 3.90 3.76
C ILE A 59 -13.00 4.40 4.42
N PRO A 60 -12.94 5.67 4.85
CA PRO A 60 -11.76 6.18 5.53
C PRO A 60 -11.55 5.48 6.88
N LEU A 61 -10.29 5.32 7.28
CA LEU A 61 -9.92 4.65 8.53
C LEU A 61 -10.59 5.28 9.77
N SER A 62 -10.77 6.60 9.78
CA SER A 62 -11.44 7.34 10.85
C SER A 62 -12.89 6.89 11.06
N SER A 63 -13.65 6.69 9.99
CA SER A 63 -15.02 6.18 10.05
C SER A 63 -15.06 4.74 10.56
N THR A 64 -14.08 3.91 10.19
CA THR A 64 -13.94 2.55 10.75
C THR A 64 -13.69 2.61 12.26
N ILE A 65 -12.79 3.49 12.71
CA ILE A 65 -12.50 3.69 14.14
C ILE A 65 -13.75 4.16 14.89
N GLU A 66 -14.51 5.11 14.34
CA GLU A 66 -15.73 5.60 14.98
C GLU A 66 -16.80 4.51 15.09
N ARG A 67 -16.96 3.67 14.04
CA ARG A 67 -17.85 2.50 14.08
C ARG A 67 -17.43 1.52 15.16
N MET A 68 -16.14 1.20 15.25
CA MET A 68 -15.60 0.31 16.28
C MET A 68 -15.77 0.88 17.68
N LYS A 69 -15.60 2.21 17.86
CA LYS A 69 -15.87 2.88 19.13
C LYS A 69 -17.29 2.66 19.62
N LYS A 70 -18.26 2.82 18.73
CA LYS A 70 -19.69 2.58 19.04
C LYS A 70 -19.98 1.11 19.33
N GLN A 71 -19.32 0.17 18.66
CA GLN A 71 -19.52 -1.27 18.85
C GLN A 71 -18.88 -1.82 20.14
N LEU A 72 -17.71 -1.30 20.51
CA LEU A 72 -16.95 -1.77 21.67
C LEU A 72 -17.23 -0.96 22.94
N ASP A 73 -17.94 0.16 22.82
CA ASP A 73 -18.15 1.16 23.88
C ASP A 73 -16.83 1.68 24.49
N ARG A 74 -15.76 1.68 23.70
CA ARG A 74 -14.43 2.16 24.09
C ARG A 74 -13.60 2.54 22.88
N THR A 75 -12.48 3.21 23.09
CA THR A 75 -11.51 3.44 22.01
C THR A 75 -10.85 2.12 21.60
N PRO A 76 -10.94 1.70 20.31
CA PRO A 76 -10.25 0.52 19.83
C PRO A 76 -8.75 0.77 19.79
N THR A 77 -7.97 -0.28 20.03
CA THR A 77 -6.52 -0.24 19.88
C THR A 77 -6.13 -0.24 18.39
N HIS A 78 -4.90 0.19 18.09
CA HIS A 78 -4.39 0.13 16.71
C HIS A 78 -4.35 -1.30 16.17
N GLU A 79 -4.11 -2.30 17.02
CA GLU A 79 -4.11 -3.71 16.63
C GLU A 79 -5.51 -4.18 16.21
N GLU A 80 -6.54 -3.82 16.99
CA GLU A 80 -7.93 -4.17 16.68
C GLU A 80 -8.39 -3.53 15.37
N VAL A 81 -8.07 -2.26 15.16
CA VAL A 81 -8.38 -1.56 13.91
C VAL A 81 -7.64 -2.20 12.74
N PHE A 82 -6.38 -2.59 12.91
CA PHE A 82 -5.60 -3.28 11.88
C PHE A 82 -6.22 -4.63 11.51
N LYS A 83 -6.58 -5.45 12.51
CA LYS A 83 -7.30 -6.72 12.31
C LYS A 83 -8.63 -6.51 11.59
N GLU A 84 -9.43 -5.53 12.01
CA GLU A 84 -10.74 -5.26 11.39
C GLU A 84 -10.63 -4.92 9.90
N THR A 85 -9.55 -4.22 9.51
CA THR A 85 -9.33 -3.71 8.16
C THR A 85 -8.54 -4.65 7.24
N HIS A 86 -7.82 -5.61 7.80
CA HIS A 86 -6.95 -6.54 7.05
C HIS A 86 -7.33 -8.02 7.23
N THR A 87 -8.53 -8.30 7.76
CA THR A 87 -9.15 -9.63 7.74
C THR A 87 -10.40 -9.64 6.87
N LEU A 88 -10.76 -10.81 6.35
CA LEU A 88 -11.92 -10.95 5.48
C LEU A 88 -13.21 -10.64 6.25
N LYS A 89 -14.13 -9.92 5.62
CA LYS A 89 -15.44 -9.60 6.23
C LYS A 89 -16.26 -10.85 6.53
N SER A 90 -16.16 -11.88 5.69
CA SER A 90 -16.85 -13.17 5.86
C SER A 90 -16.24 -14.03 6.96
N ASP A 91 -14.95 -13.88 7.21
CA ASP A 91 -14.20 -14.71 8.16
C ASP A 91 -13.06 -13.88 8.75
N LYS A 92 -13.32 -13.33 9.95
CA LYS A 92 -12.38 -12.47 10.67
C LYS A 92 -11.15 -13.20 11.20
N SER A 93 -11.09 -14.52 11.07
CA SER A 93 -9.88 -15.30 11.37
C SER A 93 -8.88 -15.31 10.20
N LYS A 94 -9.33 -14.99 8.98
CA LYS A 94 -8.52 -15.07 7.77
C LYS A 94 -8.04 -13.69 7.33
N TRP A 95 -6.74 -13.60 7.08
CA TRP A 95 -6.09 -12.41 6.54
C TRP A 95 -6.39 -12.23 5.06
N VAL A 96 -6.45 -10.98 4.62
CA VAL A 96 -6.64 -10.61 3.22
C VAL A 96 -5.44 -10.96 2.36
N ASP A 97 -4.24 -10.91 2.95
CA ASP A 97 -2.99 -11.27 2.30
C ASP A 97 -1.94 -11.69 3.35
N LYS A 98 -0.88 -12.37 2.89
CA LYS A 98 0.19 -12.87 3.76
C LYS A 98 1.00 -11.76 4.42
N ARG A 99 1.17 -10.61 3.75
CA ARG A 99 1.93 -9.46 4.29
C ARG A 99 1.19 -8.84 5.47
N SER A 100 -0.14 -8.76 5.42
CA SER A 100 -0.99 -8.29 6.52
C SER A 100 -0.81 -9.18 7.76
N GLN A 101 -0.83 -10.50 7.57
CA GLN A 101 -0.52 -11.46 8.63
C GLN A 101 0.89 -11.26 9.20
N ASP A 102 1.92 -11.25 8.35
CA ASP A 102 3.31 -11.14 8.78
C ASP A 102 3.59 -9.82 9.51
N THR A 103 2.92 -8.73 9.11
CA THR A 103 3.00 -7.41 9.75
C THR A 103 2.42 -7.47 11.16
N HIS A 104 1.25 -8.09 11.32
CA HIS A 104 0.64 -8.28 12.62
C HIS A 104 1.52 -9.14 13.53
N GLU A 105 2.03 -10.28 13.04
CA GLU A 105 2.90 -11.18 13.80
C GLU A 105 4.18 -10.47 14.30
N LYS A 106 4.80 -9.65 13.44
CA LYS A 106 5.96 -8.83 13.82
C LYS A 106 5.62 -7.80 14.90
N PHE A 107 4.44 -7.18 14.81
CA PHE A 107 3.97 -6.23 15.82
C PHE A 107 3.82 -6.91 17.18
N ILE A 108 3.16 -8.08 17.24
CA ILE A 108 2.98 -8.85 18.48
C ILE A 108 4.34 -9.26 19.09
N LYS A 109 5.24 -9.84 18.29
CA LYS A 109 6.59 -10.20 18.76
C LYS A 109 7.34 -8.98 19.32
N GLY A 110 7.20 -7.82 18.68
CA GLY A 110 7.79 -6.57 19.16
C GLY A 110 7.20 -6.08 20.49
N GLN A 111 5.90 -6.29 20.72
CA GLN A 111 5.24 -5.98 22.00
C GLN A 111 5.72 -6.91 23.12
N GLU A 112 5.85 -8.21 22.85
CA GLU A 112 6.37 -9.19 23.81
C GLU A 112 7.80 -8.85 24.25
N VAL A 113 8.69 -8.58 23.28
CA VAL A 113 10.07 -8.18 23.58
C VAL A 113 10.12 -6.88 24.39
N ARG A 114 9.22 -5.92 24.12
CA ARG A 114 9.14 -4.69 24.90
C ARG A 114 8.69 -4.96 26.33
N LYS A 115 7.62 -5.74 26.54
CA LYS A 115 7.13 -6.10 27.89
C LYS A 115 8.21 -6.76 28.73
N VAL A 116 8.94 -7.73 28.17
CA VAL A 116 10.07 -8.42 28.82
C VAL A 116 11.18 -7.44 29.24
N ARG A 117 11.45 -6.40 28.42
CA ARG A 117 12.47 -5.38 28.73
C ARG A 117 12.01 -4.35 29.77
N THR A 118 10.73 -4.04 29.82
CA THR A 118 10.16 -3.06 30.76
C THR A 118 9.69 -3.64 32.09
N GLY A 119 9.74 -4.96 32.28
CA GLY A 119 9.49 -5.59 33.58
C GLY A 119 8.05 -5.45 34.10
N ASN A 120 7.07 -5.52 33.20
CA ASN A 120 5.65 -5.70 33.55
C ASN A 120 5.18 -7.09 33.10
#